data_AF-A0A7C5EH11-F1
#
_entry.id   AF-A0A7C5EH11-F1
#
_cell.length_a   1.000
_cell.length_b   1.000
_cell.length_c   1.000
_cell.angle_alpha   90.00
_cell.angle_beta   90.00
_cell.angle_gamma   90.00
#
_symmetry.space_group_name_H-M   'P 1'
#
loop_
_entity.id
_entity.type
_entity.pdbx_description
1 polymer ?
#
loop_
_entity_poly.entity_id
_entity_poly.type
_entity_poly.pdbx_seq_one_letter_code
_entity_poly.pdbx_strand_id
1 'polypeptide(L)'
;MSGLNGEMMRERRRRWLFWLWLGGILFPLAFAVQYWDAARQVFAYLFAPRWVHVVMHAFLYAILAALGEQVLFAGRRKALAWIFGFVLLVGVVQEGLQLLPQRTWPGWWEEVFDVSVDVGGAALGLWAGRIWRRKNAPLGGRFRRRGRDLNPRSLAGNTLSR
;
A
#
# COMPACT_ATOMS: atom_id res chain seq x y z
N MET A 1 13.37 -29.51 1.63
CA MET A 1 11.93 -29.24 1.43
C MET A 1 11.30 -28.25 2.42
N SER A 2 11.98 -27.84 3.51
CA SER A 2 11.42 -26.90 4.51
C SER A 2 11.26 -25.43 4.04
N GLY A 3 12.07 -24.98 3.06
CA GLY A 3 12.06 -23.57 2.63
C GLY A 3 10.81 -23.12 1.85
N LEU A 4 10.23 -24.00 1.02
CA LEU A 4 9.09 -23.67 0.16
C LEU A 4 7.81 -23.39 0.97
N ASN A 5 7.59 -24.14 2.04
CA ASN A 5 6.44 -23.94 2.93
C ASN A 5 6.49 -22.58 3.63
N GLY A 6 7.68 -22.11 4.00
CA GLY A 6 7.86 -20.83 4.67
C GLY A 6 7.52 -19.62 3.78
N GLU A 7 7.90 -19.66 2.50
CA GLU A 7 7.58 -18.58 1.55
C GLU A 7 6.09 -18.48 1.27
N MET A 8 5.46 -19.64 1.03
CA MET A 8 4.03 -19.74 0.77
C MET A 8 3.19 -19.19 1.94
N MET A 9 3.56 -19.53 3.18
CA MET A 9 2.87 -19.04 4.39
C MET A 9 3.03 -17.52 4.56
N ARG A 10 4.22 -16.97 4.28
CA ARG A 10 4.45 -15.51 4.33
C ARG A 10 3.65 -14.75 3.27
N GLU A 11 3.55 -15.29 2.06
CA GLU A 11 2.74 -14.70 0.99
C GLU A 11 1.25 -14.73 1.32
N ARG A 12 0.73 -15.89 1.76
CA ARG A 12 -0.67 -16.04 2.20
C ARG A 12 -1.01 -15.06 3.31
N ARG A 13 -0.14 -14.91 4.31
CA ARG A 13 -0.30 -13.95 5.41
C ARG A 13 -0.37 -12.51 4.91
N ARG A 14 0.51 -12.10 3.99
CA ARG A 14 0.50 -10.74 3.42
C ARG A 14 -0.76 -10.44 2.62
N ARG A 15 -1.21 -11.40 1.81
CA ARG A 15 -2.49 -11.29 1.08
C ARG A 15 -3.66 -11.14 2.03
N TRP A 16 -3.72 -11.95 3.08
CA TRP A 16 -4.74 -11.85 4.12
C TRP A 16 -4.73 -10.49 4.82
N LEU A 17 -3.56 -10.01 5.23
CA LEU A 17 -3.42 -8.68 5.85
C LEU A 17 -3.87 -7.57 4.89
N PHE A 18 -3.52 -7.66 3.60
CA PHE A 18 -3.97 -6.70 2.60
C PHE A 18 -5.49 -6.66 2.47
N TRP A 19 -6.14 -7.83 2.35
CA TRP A 19 -7.60 -7.90 2.22
C TRP A 19 -8.33 -7.48 3.49
N LEU A 20 -7.81 -7.85 4.66
CA LEU A 20 -8.34 -7.39 5.94
C LEU A 20 -8.21 -5.87 6.07
N TRP A 21 -7.07 -5.30 5.67
CA TRP A 21 -6.85 -3.86 5.71
C TRP A 21 -7.75 -3.10 4.74
N LEU A 22 -7.86 -3.59 3.50
CA LEU A 22 -8.76 -3.03 2.50
C LEU A 22 -10.21 -3.10 2.96
N GLY A 23 -10.62 -4.25 3.52
CA GLY A 23 -11.92 -4.42 4.13
C GLY A 23 -12.15 -3.44 5.28
N GLY A 24 -11.15 -3.22 6.14
CA GLY A 24 -11.23 -2.27 7.25
C GLY A 24 -11.33 -0.81 6.82
N ILE A 25 -10.66 -0.41 5.73
CA ILE A 25 -10.78 0.94 5.16
C ILE A 25 -12.15 1.15 4.50
N LEU A 26 -12.60 0.17 3.71
CA LEU A 26 -13.87 0.27 2.98
C LEU A 26 -15.09 0.06 3.87
N PHE A 27 -14.94 -0.71 4.95
CA PHE A 27 -16.00 -0.90 5.91
C PHE A 27 -16.18 0.41 6.68
N PRO A 28 -17.29 1.14 6.47
CA PRO A 28 -17.47 2.42 7.12
C PRO A 28 -17.61 2.13 8.61
N LEU A 29 -16.62 2.50 9.41
CA LEU A 29 -16.76 2.43 10.86
C LEU A 29 -17.99 3.23 11.32
N ALA A 30 -18.34 4.26 10.55
CA ALA A 30 -19.59 5.02 10.62
C ALA A 30 -20.85 4.12 10.67
N PHE A 31 -20.86 2.97 9.98
CA PHE A 31 -21.96 2.01 10.02
C PHE A 31 -21.98 1.23 11.33
N ALA A 32 -20.82 0.77 11.82
CA ALA A 32 -20.73 0.04 13.10
C ALA A 32 -21.13 0.92 14.29
N VAL A 33 -20.72 2.21 14.29
CA VAL A 33 -21.05 3.13 15.40
C VAL A 33 -22.51 3.58 15.40
N GLN A 34 -23.30 3.30 14.35
CA GLN A 34 -24.75 3.56 14.37
C GLN A 34 -25.50 2.62 15.31
N TYR A 35 -24.95 1.44 15.60
CA TYR A 35 -25.62 0.42 16.41
C TYR A 35 -25.19 0.44 17.89
N TRP A 36 -24.14 1.20 18.25
CA TRP A 36 -23.59 1.19 19.61
C TRP A 36 -23.21 2.59 20.09
N ASP A 37 -24.02 3.15 21.01
CA ASP A 37 -23.86 4.51 21.51
C ASP A 37 -22.51 4.78 22.18
N ALA A 38 -21.99 3.83 22.95
CA ALA A 38 -20.68 3.97 23.58
C ALA A 38 -19.57 4.08 22.54
N ALA A 39 -19.60 3.24 21.50
CA ALA A 39 -18.65 3.31 20.40
C ALA A 39 -18.79 4.63 19.63
N ARG A 40 -20.02 5.13 19.45
CA ARG A 40 -20.28 6.44 18.83
C ARG A 40 -19.64 7.59 19.61
N GLN A 41 -19.77 7.60 20.93
CA GLN A 41 -19.17 8.64 21.77
C GLN A 41 -17.64 8.61 21.72
N VAL A 42 -17.05 7.41 21.85
CA VAL A 42 -15.59 7.24 21.75
C VAL A 42 -15.09 7.67 20.38
N PHE A 43 -15.78 7.27 19.32
CA PHE A 43 -15.41 7.64 17.95
C PHE A 43 -15.53 9.15 17.73
N ALA A 44 -16.65 9.76 18.13
CA ALA A 44 -16.83 11.21 18.04
C ALA A 44 -15.73 11.95 18.83
N TYR A 45 -15.36 11.49 20.02
CA TYR A 45 -14.30 12.11 20.80
C TYR A 45 -12.92 12.01 20.14
N LEU A 46 -12.54 10.82 19.68
CA LEU A 46 -11.22 10.57 19.09
C LEU A 46 -11.07 11.19 17.69
N PHE A 47 -12.14 11.17 16.89
CA PHE A 47 -12.12 11.59 15.49
C PHE A 47 -12.79 12.94 15.22
N ALA A 48 -13.32 13.63 16.25
CA ALA A 48 -13.79 15.02 16.09
C ALA A 48 -12.72 15.98 15.57
N PRO A 49 -11.44 15.91 16.00
CA PRO A 49 -10.45 16.85 15.50
C PRO A 49 -10.10 16.59 14.04
N ARG A 50 -10.21 17.62 13.19
CA ARG A 50 -9.90 17.55 11.75
C ARG A 50 -8.48 17.03 11.46
N TRP A 51 -7.50 17.37 12.29
CA TRP A 51 -6.13 16.89 12.10
C TRP A 51 -6.01 15.37 12.32
N VAL A 52 -6.81 14.78 13.23
CA VAL A 52 -6.83 13.32 13.43
C VAL A 52 -7.37 12.63 12.20
N HIS A 53 -8.45 13.17 11.61
CA HIS A 53 -9.01 12.68 10.35
C HIS A 53 -7.93 12.66 9.25
N VAL A 54 -7.23 13.78 9.03
CA VAL A 54 -6.14 13.89 8.04
C VAL A 54 -5.02 12.89 8.30
N VAL A 55 -4.56 12.77 9.55
CA VAL A 55 -3.49 11.83 9.93
C VAL A 55 -3.93 10.38 9.72
N MET A 56 -5.18 10.06 10.05
CA MET A 56 -5.72 8.71 9.87
C MET A 56 -5.82 8.34 8.39
N HIS A 57 -6.34 9.23 7.54
CA HIS A 57 -6.38 9.05 6.09
C HIS A 57 -4.97 8.81 5.54
N ALA A 58 -4.02 9.71 5.84
CA ALA A 58 -2.65 9.56 5.39
C ALA A 58 -2.03 8.23 5.85
N PHE A 59 -2.28 7.80 7.08
CA PHE A 59 -1.77 6.55 7.64
C PHE A 59 -2.40 5.30 6.99
N LEU A 60 -3.72 5.27 6.85
CA LEU A 60 -4.46 4.15 6.26
C LEU A 60 -4.00 3.90 4.82
N TYR A 61 -3.90 4.97 4.02
CA TYR A 61 -3.46 4.88 2.62
C TYR A 61 -1.96 4.62 2.49
N ALA A 62 -1.13 5.10 3.42
CA ALA A 62 0.28 4.72 3.48
C ALA A 62 0.46 3.20 3.63
N ILE A 63 -0.27 2.59 4.56
CA ILE A 63 -0.22 1.14 4.76
C ILE A 63 -0.83 0.40 3.56
N LEU A 64 -1.97 0.86 3.04
CA LEU A 64 -2.63 0.25 1.89
C LEU A 64 -1.69 0.21 0.67
N ALA A 65 -1.03 1.32 0.35
CA ALA A 65 -0.09 1.40 -0.76
C ALA A 65 1.17 0.54 -0.51
N ALA A 66 1.70 0.53 0.72
CA ALA A 66 2.86 -0.29 1.07
C ALA A 66 2.57 -1.80 1.00
N LEU A 67 1.37 -2.23 1.40
CA LEU A 67 0.91 -3.61 1.28
C LEU A 67 0.57 -3.96 -0.17
N GLY A 68 -0.11 -3.06 -0.89
CA GLY A 68 -0.46 -3.22 -2.30
C GLY A 68 0.77 -3.38 -3.19
N GLU A 69 1.84 -2.61 -2.95
CA GLU A 69 3.13 -2.76 -3.65
C GLU A 69 3.72 -4.17 -3.45
N GLN A 70 3.59 -4.73 -2.25
CA GLN A 70 4.13 -6.05 -1.90
C GLN A 70 3.28 -7.20 -2.44
N VAL A 71 1.95 -7.06 -2.45
CA VAL A 71 1.01 -8.13 -2.77
C VAL A 71 0.66 -8.14 -4.26
N LEU A 72 0.32 -6.99 -4.83
CA LEU A 72 -0.24 -6.90 -6.18
C LEU A 72 0.84 -6.69 -7.25
N PHE A 73 1.96 -6.05 -6.89
CA PHE A 73 2.88 -5.53 -7.91
C PHE A 73 4.37 -5.78 -7.67
N ALA A 74 4.72 -6.79 -6.85
CA ALA A 74 6.09 -7.12 -6.46
C ALA A 74 7.12 -6.99 -7.62
N GLY A 75 7.81 -5.85 -7.67
CA GLY A 75 8.92 -5.58 -8.61
C GLY A 75 8.57 -5.00 -9.99
N ARG A 76 7.30 -4.66 -10.29
CA ARG A 76 6.93 -4.09 -11.60
C ARG A 76 7.14 -2.57 -11.64
N ARG A 77 7.78 -2.02 -12.68
CA ARG A 77 7.94 -0.55 -12.82
C ARG A 77 6.62 0.18 -13.02
N LYS A 78 5.68 -0.43 -13.77
CA LYS A 78 4.31 0.07 -13.95
C LYS A 78 3.45 -0.06 -12.68
N ALA A 79 3.96 -0.66 -11.61
CA ALA A 79 3.26 -0.81 -10.34
C ALA A 79 2.78 0.51 -9.76
N LEU A 80 3.59 1.58 -9.88
CA LEU A 80 3.29 2.85 -9.23
C LEU A 80 1.98 3.47 -9.76
N ALA A 81 1.82 3.55 -11.08
CA ALA A 81 0.62 4.10 -11.69
C ALA A 81 -0.63 3.29 -11.27
N TRP A 82 -0.52 1.96 -11.26
CA TRP A 82 -1.61 1.09 -10.82
C TRP A 82 -1.93 1.23 -9.33
N ILE A 83 -0.92 1.39 -8.47
CA ILE A 83 -1.12 1.60 -7.03
C ILE A 83 -1.81 2.94 -6.79
N PHE A 84 -1.37 4.02 -7.46
CA PHE A 84 -2.03 5.32 -7.33
C PHE A 84 -3.45 5.30 -7.89
N GLY A 85 -3.68 4.66 -9.05
CA GLY A 85 -5.03 4.49 -9.59
C GLY A 85 -5.93 3.67 -8.67
N PHE A 86 -5.38 2.63 -8.03
CA PHE A 86 -6.10 1.82 -7.05
C PHE A 86 -6.42 2.61 -5.78
N VAL A 87 -5.45 3.35 -5.23
CA VAL A 87 -5.64 4.24 -4.08
C VAL A 87 -6.70 5.29 -4.36
N LEU A 88 -6.64 5.93 -5.54
CA LEU A 88 -7.63 6.92 -5.95
C LEU A 88 -9.03 6.30 -6.03
N LEU A 89 -9.16 5.11 -6.62
CA LEU A 89 -10.42 4.38 -6.67
C LEU A 89 -10.96 4.08 -5.25
N VAL A 90 -10.09 3.60 -4.35
CA VAL A 90 -10.48 3.31 -2.97
C VAL A 90 -10.88 4.59 -2.22
N GLY A 91 -10.18 5.71 -2.42
CA GLY A 91 -10.51 7.03 -1.89
C GLY A 91 -11.90 7.49 -2.31
N VAL A 92 -12.18 7.47 -3.61
CA VAL A 92 -13.49 7.86 -4.15
C VAL A 92 -14.61 6.96 -3.63
N VAL A 93 -14.38 5.64 -3.55
CA VAL A 93 -15.37 4.71 -3.00
C VAL A 93 -15.58 4.97 -1.52
N GLN A 94 -14.52 5.17 -0.74
CA GLN A 94 -14.62 5.40 0.70
C GLN A 94 -15.36 6.70 1.02
N GLU A 95 -15.05 7.78 0.30
CA GLU A 95 -15.72 9.07 0.43
C GLU A 95 -17.20 8.96 0.04
N GLY A 96 -17.49 8.34 -1.10
CA GLY A 96 -18.87 8.11 -1.54
C GLY A 96 -19.69 7.29 -0.53
N LEU A 97 -19.09 6.27 0.10
CA LEU A 97 -19.74 5.50 1.15
C LEU A 97 -20.00 6.32 2.43
N GLN A 98 -19.19 7.32 2.72
CA GLN A 98 -19.38 8.22 3.88
C GLN A 98 -20.45 9.29 3.65
N LEU A 99 -20.66 9.70 2.40
CA LEU A 99 -21.70 10.66 2.01
C LEU A 99 -23.10 10.03 2.00
N LEU A 100 -23.21 8.72 1.72
CA LEU A 100 -24.49 8.01 1.64
C LEU A 100 -25.40 8.21 2.88
N PRO A 101 -24.92 8.09 4.13
CA PRO A 101 -25.75 8.32 5.32
C PRO A 101 -26.10 9.78 5.56
N GLN A 102 -25.27 10.73 5.10
CA GLN A 102 -25.39 12.15 5.46
C GLN A 102 -26.46 12.87 4.63
N ARG A 103 -26.82 12.33 3.45
CA ARG A 103 -27.77 12.95 2.48
C ARG A 103 -27.43 14.41 2.13
N THR A 104 -26.22 14.85 2.43
CA THR A 104 -25.69 16.17 2.10
C THR A 104 -25.12 16.12 0.71
N TRP A 105 -25.26 17.23 -0.02
CA TRP A 105 -24.62 17.36 -1.31
C TRP A 105 -23.11 17.53 -1.11
N PRO A 106 -22.28 16.81 -1.88
CA PRO A 106 -20.84 16.86 -1.77
C PRO A 106 -20.29 18.29 -1.93
N GLY A 107 -19.50 18.72 -0.94
CA GLY A 107 -18.67 19.90 -1.04
C GLY A 107 -17.39 19.53 -1.78
N TRP A 108 -17.39 19.68 -3.11
CA TRP A 108 -16.31 19.21 -3.99
C TRP A 108 -14.87 19.52 -3.52
N TRP A 109 -14.67 20.61 -2.76
CA TRP A 109 -13.36 20.97 -2.23
C TRP A 109 -12.88 20.09 -1.07
N GLU A 110 -13.79 19.65 -0.19
CA GLU A 110 -13.45 18.78 0.95
C GLU A 110 -13.07 17.39 0.46
N GLU A 111 -13.83 16.82 -0.48
CA GLU A 111 -13.51 15.54 -1.11
C GLU A 111 -12.17 15.58 -1.85
N VAL A 112 -11.90 16.65 -2.60
CA VAL A 112 -10.62 16.81 -3.31
C VAL A 112 -9.47 16.90 -2.32
N PHE A 113 -9.66 17.58 -1.18
CA PHE A 113 -8.66 17.66 -0.13
C PHE A 113 -8.39 16.28 0.48
N ASP A 114 -9.42 15.52 0.85
CA ASP A 114 -9.25 14.21 1.49
C ASP A 114 -8.62 13.19 0.54
N VAL A 115 -9.04 13.17 -0.73
CA VAL A 115 -8.39 12.37 -1.78
C VAL A 115 -6.91 12.78 -1.97
N SER A 116 -6.59 14.06 -1.85
CA SER A 116 -5.20 14.53 -1.92
C SER A 116 -4.37 14.05 -0.73
N VAL A 117 -4.96 14.02 0.47
CA VAL A 117 -4.35 13.45 1.68
C VAL A 117 -4.11 11.95 1.50
N ASP A 118 -5.05 11.21 0.91
CA ASP A 118 -4.93 9.78 0.64
C ASP A 118 -3.78 9.47 -0.32
N VAL A 119 -3.69 10.21 -1.41
CA VAL A 119 -2.59 10.09 -2.38
C VAL A 119 -1.25 10.45 -1.74
N GLY A 120 -1.22 11.51 -0.91
CA GLY A 120 -0.03 11.91 -0.14
C GLY A 120 0.42 10.82 0.83
N GLY A 121 -0.52 10.25 1.59
CA GLY A 121 -0.31 9.11 2.47
C GLY A 121 0.25 7.90 1.72
N ALA A 122 -0.38 7.52 0.61
CA ALA A 122 0.09 6.44 -0.25
C ALA A 122 1.53 6.65 -0.74
N ALA A 123 1.87 7.87 -1.17
CA ALA A 123 3.23 8.22 -1.57
C ALA A 123 4.24 8.05 -0.42
N LEU A 124 3.89 8.52 0.79
CA LEU A 124 4.71 8.35 1.99
C LEU A 124 4.90 6.88 2.35
N GLY A 125 3.84 6.07 2.30
CA GLY A 125 3.90 4.64 2.59
C GLY A 125 4.80 3.87 1.63
N LEU A 126 4.71 4.17 0.33
CA LEU A 126 5.61 3.61 -0.69
C LEU A 126 7.06 4.03 -0.45
N TRP A 127 7.30 5.30 -0.14
CA TRP A 127 8.63 5.82 0.14
C TRP A 127 9.25 5.17 1.38
N ALA A 128 8.52 5.14 2.49
CA ALA A 128 8.95 4.50 3.74
C ALA A 128 9.19 2.99 3.54
N GLY A 129 8.27 2.30 2.87
CA GLY A 129 8.41 0.87 2.55
C GLY A 129 9.66 0.57 1.71
N ARG A 130 10.01 1.45 0.77
CA ARG A 130 11.25 1.33 -0.02
C ARG A 130 12.49 1.55 0.82
N ILE A 131 12.52 2.56 1.68
CA ILE A 131 13.63 2.81 2.60
C ILE A 131 13.84 1.61 3.52
N TRP A 132 12.75 1.09 4.10
CA TRP A 132 12.79 -0.07 4.97
C TRP A 132 13.38 -1.29 4.27
N ARG A 133 12.92 -1.61 3.05
CA ARG A 133 13.46 -2.75 2.27
C ARG A 133 14.92 -2.54 1.88
N ARG A 134 15.35 -1.30 1.60
CA ARG A 134 16.76 -0.99 1.30
C ARG A 134 17.67 -1.21 2.51
N LYS A 135 17.21 -0.84 3.71
CA LYS A 135 17.96 -1.03 4.98
C LYS A 135 18.04 -2.50 5.39
N ASN A 136 16.97 -3.27 5.15
CA ASN A 136 16.88 -4.67 5.55
C ASN A 136 17.29 -5.66 4.45
N ALA A 137 17.75 -5.19 3.28
CA ALA A 137 18.24 -6.08 2.24
C ALA A 137 19.56 -6.73 2.69
N PRO A 138 19.68 -8.07 2.67
CA PRO A 138 20.93 -8.74 3.06
C PRO A 138 22.10 -8.23 2.21
N LEU A 139 23.17 -7.80 2.88
CA LEU A 139 24.36 -7.17 2.26
C LEU A 139 24.96 -8.00 1.10
N GLY A 140 24.77 -9.32 1.10
CA GLY A 140 25.23 -10.24 0.06
C GLY A 140 24.53 -10.13 -1.30
N GLY A 141 23.37 -9.45 -1.40
CA GLY A 141 22.64 -9.31 -2.67
C GLY A 141 23.25 -8.29 -3.65
N ARG A 142 24.02 -7.31 -3.14
CA ARG A 142 24.66 -6.28 -4.00
C ARG A 142 25.82 -6.82 -4.83
N PHE A 143 26.54 -7.83 -4.33
CA PHE A 143 27.68 -8.42 -5.05
C PHE A 143 27.27 -9.39 -6.15
N ARG A 144 26.10 -10.06 -6.04
CA ARG A 144 25.67 -11.09 -6.99
C ARG A 144 25.16 -10.56 -8.35
N ARG A 145 24.84 -9.26 -8.46
CA ARG A 145 24.47 -8.63 -9.75
C ARG A 145 25.68 -8.19 -10.58
N ARG A 146 26.87 -8.06 -10.00
CA ARG A 146 28.07 -7.62 -10.73
C ARG A 146 28.86 -8.76 -11.39
N GLY A 147 28.58 -10.01 -11.01
CA GLY A 147 29.28 -11.20 -11.54
C GLY A 147 28.55 -11.92 -12.69
N ARG A 148 27.38 -11.45 -13.13
CA ARG A 148 26.60 -12.11 -14.19
C ARG A 148 26.93 -11.61 -15.61
N ASP A 149 27.77 -10.59 -15.72
CA ASP A 149 28.27 -10.05 -16.98
C ASP A 149 29.60 -10.69 -17.40
N LEU A 150 30.18 -11.55 -16.56
CA LEU A 150 31.31 -12.40 -16.94
C LEU A 150 30.76 -13.69 -17.54
N ASN A 151 30.27 -13.63 -18.77
CA ASN A 151 30.04 -14.82 -19.58
C ASN A 151 31.41 -15.26 -20.15
N PRO A 152 32.06 -16.31 -19.62
CA PRO A 152 33.36 -16.77 -20.12
C PRO A 152 33.30 -17.26 -21.57
N ARG A 153 32.10 -17.47 -22.14
CA ARG A 153 31.94 -17.88 -23.55
C ARG A 153 32.28 -16.77 -24.55
N SER A 154 32.43 -15.51 -24.13
CA SER A 154 32.91 -14.44 -25.00
C SER A 154 34.44 -14.44 -25.20
N LEU A 155 35.19 -15.24 -24.42
CA LEU A 155 36.65 -15.32 -24.50
C LEU A 155 37.17 -16.50 -25.34
N ALA A 156 36.29 -17.41 -25.80
CA ALA A 156 36.70 -18.65 -26.47
C ALA A 156 36.60 -18.62 -28.01
N GLY A 157 36.21 -17.49 -28.62
CA GLY A 157 35.77 -17.47 -30.03
C GLY A 157 36.75 -17.01 -31.10
N ASN A 158 37.98 -16.57 -30.77
CA ASN A 158 38.80 -15.80 -31.73
C ASN A 158 40.20 -16.36 -32.03
N THR A 159 40.44 -17.67 -31.85
CA THR A 159 41.78 -18.27 -32.04
C THR A 159 41.86 -19.38 -33.09
N LEU A 160 41.03 -19.36 -34.14
CA LEU A 160 41.26 -20.25 -35.30
C LEU A 160 41.01 -19.53 -36.63
N SER A 161 42.02 -18.76 -37.04
CA SER A 161 42.36 -18.56 -38.46
C SER A 161 43.84 -18.93 -38.64
N ARG A 162 44.13 -20.02 -39.33
CA ARG A 162 45.22 -20.17 -40.31
C ARG A 162 45.19 -21.57 -40.90
#